data_AF-N9DKU1-F1
#
_entry.id   AF-N9DKU1-F1
#
_cell.length_a   1.000
_cell.length_b   1.000
_cell.length_c   1.000
_cell.angle_alpha   90.00
_cell.angle_beta   90.00
_cell.angle_gamma   90.00
#
_symmetry.space_group_name_H-M   'P 1'
#
loop_
_entity.id
_entity.type
_entity.pdbx_description
1 polymer ?
#
loop_
_entity_poly.entity_id
_entity_poly.type
_entity_poly.pdbx_seq_one_letter_code
_entity_poly.pdbx_strand_id
1 'polypeptide(L)'
;MTKINQLQPISKDLFFKITILKTMMYCGVLWGLYHEGWAMSKDGDDFIFPFWLNGLQAHKYAKKHWPNYQPKKITSADFEQSLMPTLTRLKVTPALYNAYNHKKLKLSTQLMRHFFFSGKTAHFA
;
A
#
# COMPACT_ATOMS: atom_id res chain seq x y z
N MET A 1 42.43 13.69 15.84
CA MET A 1 41.74 13.86 14.54
C MET A 1 40.63 12.82 14.44
N THR A 2 39.38 13.23 14.61
CA THR A 2 38.21 12.36 14.53
C THR A 2 37.92 12.03 13.06
N LYS A 3 38.12 10.76 12.68
CA LYS A 3 37.66 10.23 11.39
C LYS A 3 36.14 10.28 11.39
N ILE A 4 35.56 11.28 10.72
CA ILE A 4 34.14 11.27 10.41
C ILE A 4 33.96 10.16 9.37
N ASN A 5 33.48 8.99 9.83
CA ASN A 5 33.13 7.88 8.97
C ASN A 5 32.20 8.41 7.87
N GLN A 6 32.61 8.24 6.61
CA GLN A 6 31.81 8.58 5.45
C GLN A 6 30.52 7.75 5.49
N LEU A 7 29.45 8.34 6.01
CA LEU A 7 28.11 7.76 5.94
C LEU A 7 27.78 7.56 4.47
N GLN A 8 27.66 6.31 4.03
CA GLN A 8 27.30 6.03 2.66
C GLN A 8 25.88 6.55 2.40
N PRO A 9 25.65 7.25 1.27
CA PRO A 9 24.34 7.76 0.94
C PRO A 9 23.36 6.58 0.84
N ILE A 10 22.22 6.70 1.53
CA ILE A 10 21.14 5.72 1.47
C ILE A 10 20.77 5.48 0.01
N SER A 11 20.59 4.22 -0.38
CA SER A 11 20.20 3.89 -1.75
C SER A 11 18.86 4.56 -2.09
N LYS A 12 18.71 5.04 -3.33
CA LYS A 12 17.47 5.70 -3.80
C LYS A 12 16.23 4.83 -3.56
N ASP A 13 16.37 3.50 -3.64
CA ASP A 13 15.31 2.54 -3.37
C ASP A 13 14.90 2.51 -1.89
N LEU A 14 15.87 2.50 -0.98
CA LEU A 14 15.62 2.52 0.46
C LEU A 14 14.99 3.86 0.90
N PHE A 15 15.51 4.97 0.41
CA PHE A 15 14.93 6.30 0.67
C PHE A 15 13.48 6.37 0.17
N PHE A 16 13.21 5.84 -1.02
CA PHE A 16 11.87 5.79 -1.60
C PHE A 16 10.90 4.94 -0.76
N LYS A 17 11.33 3.74 -0.33
CA LYS A 17 10.54 2.88 0.56
C LYS A 17 10.22 3.57 1.88
N ILE A 18 11.20 4.19 2.52
CA ILE A 18 11.00 4.93 3.78
C ILE A 18 10.02 6.10 3.57
N THR A 19 10.14 6.82 2.46
CA THR A 19 9.25 7.94 2.14
C THR A 19 7.81 7.47 1.95
N ILE A 20 7.61 6.37 1.20
CA ILE A 20 6.29 5.75 1.04
C ILE A 20 5.71 5.35 2.38
N LEU A 21 6.47 4.65 3.23
CA LEU A 21 5.99 4.20 4.53
C LEU A 21 5.58 5.39 5.41
N LYS A 22 6.36 6.49 5.39
CA LYS A 22 5.96 7.74 6.06
C LYS A 22 4.66 8.30 5.50
N THR A 23 4.54 8.47 4.18
CA THR A 23 3.30 8.96 3.56
C THR A 23 2.11 8.09 3.93
N MET A 24 2.30 6.77 3.93
CA MET A 24 1.31 5.77 4.32
C MET A 24 0.84 5.90 5.77
N MET A 25 1.72 6.23 6.71
CA MET A 25 1.36 6.46 8.11
C MET A 25 0.41 7.66 8.28
N TYR A 26 0.53 8.68 7.43
CA TYR A 26 -0.33 9.87 7.46
C TYR A 26 -1.55 9.75 6.55
N CYS A 27 -1.50 8.87 5.54
CA CYS A 27 -2.62 8.59 4.65
C CYS A 27 -3.62 7.64 5.33
N GLY A 28 -4.62 8.20 6.01
CA GLY A 28 -5.73 7.45 6.62
C GLY A 28 -6.74 6.83 5.64
N VAL A 29 -6.41 6.79 4.34
CA VAL A 29 -7.28 6.27 3.29
C VAL A 29 -6.45 5.56 2.23
N LEU A 30 -6.93 4.41 1.79
CA LEU A 30 -6.36 3.63 0.69
C LEU A 30 -7.37 3.58 -0.45
N TRP A 31 -6.90 3.29 -1.66
CA TRP A 31 -7.73 3.15 -2.83
C TRP A 31 -7.50 1.78 -3.45
N GLY A 32 -8.60 1.07 -3.73
CA GLY A 32 -8.61 -0.15 -4.52
C GLY A 32 -9.44 0.02 -5.78
N LEU A 33 -9.52 -1.04 -6.57
CA LEU A 33 -10.39 -1.11 -7.75
C LEU A 33 -11.53 -2.07 -7.48
N TYR A 34 -12.74 -1.67 -7.86
CA TYR A 34 -13.96 -2.43 -7.59
C TYR A 34 -14.84 -2.57 -8.83
N HIS A 35 -15.29 -3.80 -9.09
CA HIS A 35 -16.33 -4.14 -10.07
C HIS A 35 -16.94 -5.47 -9.63
N GLU A 36 -18.10 -5.43 -8.98
CA GLU A 36 -18.77 -6.61 -8.38
C GLU A 36 -17.89 -7.42 -7.41
N GLY A 37 -16.78 -6.82 -6.95
CA GLY A 37 -15.75 -7.47 -6.17
C GLY A 37 -14.47 -6.65 -6.18
N TRP A 38 -13.58 -6.95 -5.23
CA TRP A 38 -12.25 -6.34 -5.18
C TRP A 38 -11.36 -6.92 -6.26
N ALA A 39 -10.69 -6.04 -6.99
CA ALA A 39 -9.79 -6.44 -8.03
C ALA A 39 -8.52 -7.08 -7.43
N MET A 40 -8.16 -8.26 -7.93
CA MET A 40 -6.97 -9.01 -7.53
C MET A 40 -6.24 -9.49 -8.78
N SER A 41 -4.92 -9.60 -8.70
CA SER A 41 -4.09 -10.04 -9.82
C SER A 41 -3.13 -11.13 -9.37
N LYS A 42 -2.66 -11.94 -10.31
CA LYS A 42 -1.54 -12.84 -10.09
C LYS A 42 -0.22 -12.09 -10.30
N ASP A 43 0.80 -12.42 -9.51
CA ASP A 43 2.15 -11.91 -9.60
C ASP A 43 3.18 -13.00 -9.31
N GLY A 44 3.65 -13.67 -10.37
CA GLY A 44 4.38 -14.93 -10.23
C GLY A 44 3.46 -15.98 -9.63
N ASP A 45 3.88 -16.61 -8.54
CA ASP A 45 3.07 -17.59 -7.80
C ASP A 45 2.15 -16.97 -6.74
N ASP A 46 2.29 -15.67 -6.47
CA ASP A 46 1.47 -14.97 -5.48
C ASP A 46 0.19 -14.40 -6.09
N PHE A 47 -0.86 -14.33 -5.27
CA PHE A 47 -2.00 -13.45 -5.52
C PHE A 47 -1.80 -12.13 -4.79
N ILE A 48 -2.10 -11.03 -5.48
CA ILE A 48 -1.93 -9.69 -4.95
C ILE A 48 -3.20 -8.85 -5.05
N PHE A 49 -3.38 -8.00 -4.06
CA PHE A 49 -4.38 -6.95 -4.05
C PHE A 49 -3.71 -5.61 -4.34
N PRO A 50 -3.82 -5.06 -5.56
CA PRO A 50 -3.22 -3.77 -5.89
C PRO A 50 -3.99 -2.64 -5.22
N PHE A 51 -3.26 -1.72 -4.59
CA PHE A 51 -3.84 -0.52 -3.99
C PHE A 51 -2.99 0.72 -4.25
N TRP A 52 -3.58 1.89 -4.02
CA TRP A 52 -3.00 3.20 -4.26
C TRP A 52 -3.23 4.15 -3.08
N LEU A 53 -2.36 5.15 -2.93
CA LEU A 53 -2.51 6.21 -1.92
C LEU A 53 -3.41 7.35 -2.39
N ASN A 54 -3.77 7.39 -3.69
CA ASN A 54 -4.70 8.37 -4.22
C ASN A 54 -5.59 7.77 -5.33
N GLY A 55 -6.82 8.27 -5.41
CA GLY A 55 -7.81 7.78 -6.38
C GLY A 55 -7.47 8.10 -7.83
N LEU A 56 -6.73 9.18 -8.10
CA LEU A 56 -6.32 9.55 -9.47
C LEU A 56 -5.37 8.51 -10.09
N GLN A 57 -4.44 7.98 -9.30
CA GLN A 57 -3.54 6.91 -9.74
C GLN A 57 -4.30 5.61 -9.98
N ALA A 58 -5.21 5.25 -9.07
CA ALA A 58 -6.10 4.10 -9.26
C ALA A 58 -6.92 4.25 -10.55
N HIS A 59 -7.48 5.44 -10.80
CA HIS A 59 -8.27 5.74 -12.00
C HIS A 59 -7.45 5.60 -13.28
N LYS A 60 -6.26 6.21 -13.30
CA LYS A 60 -5.36 6.15 -14.45
C LYS A 60 -4.95 4.70 -14.74
N TYR A 61 -4.70 3.91 -13.70
CA TYR A 61 -4.39 2.50 -13.85
C TYR A 61 -5.58 1.70 -14.41
N ALA A 62 -6.77 1.89 -13.83
CA ALA A 62 -7.99 1.22 -14.28
C ALA A 62 -8.29 1.47 -15.75
N LYS A 63 -8.24 2.73 -16.19
CA LYS A 63 -8.47 3.09 -17.62
C LYS A 63 -7.57 2.31 -18.59
N LYS A 64 -6.33 2.01 -18.20
CA LYS A 64 -5.37 1.32 -19.06
C LYS A 64 -5.45 -0.19 -18.95
N HIS A 65 -5.68 -0.71 -17.74
CA HIS A 65 -5.51 -2.14 -17.45
C HIS A 65 -6.82 -2.86 -17.12
N TRP A 66 -7.76 -2.19 -16.43
CA TRP A 66 -9.02 -2.75 -15.94
C TRP A 66 -10.18 -1.78 -16.18
N PRO A 67 -10.64 -1.59 -17.44
CA PRO A 67 -11.55 -0.51 -17.82
C PRO A 67 -12.94 -0.59 -17.17
N ASN A 68 -13.37 -1.79 -16.77
CA ASN A 68 -14.66 -1.99 -16.08
C ASN A 68 -14.59 -1.70 -14.58
N TYR A 69 -13.39 -1.58 -14.02
CA TYR A 69 -13.21 -1.33 -12.60
C TYR A 69 -13.13 0.15 -12.29
N GLN A 70 -13.74 0.53 -11.16
CA GLN A 70 -13.75 1.91 -10.69
C GLN A 70 -12.90 2.07 -9.42
N PRO A 71 -12.19 3.20 -9.26
CA PRO A 71 -11.54 3.56 -8.00
C PRO A 71 -12.55 3.62 -6.86
N LYS A 72 -12.29 2.83 -5.82
CA LYS A 72 -13.09 2.83 -4.60
C LYS A 72 -12.20 3.16 -3.41
N LYS A 73 -12.58 4.19 -2.67
CA LYS A 73 -11.94 4.58 -1.42
C LYS A 73 -12.19 3.51 -0.36
N ILE A 74 -11.16 3.21 0.41
CA ILE A 74 -11.18 2.26 1.52
C ILE A 74 -10.70 3.02 2.74
N THR A 75 -11.56 3.16 3.74
CA THR A 75 -11.16 3.80 5.00
C THR A 75 -10.22 2.87 5.77
N SER A 76 -9.41 3.44 6.68
CA SER A 76 -8.59 2.61 7.57
C SER A 76 -9.41 1.55 8.32
N ALA A 77 -10.61 1.91 8.79
CA ALA A 77 -11.49 1.00 9.51
C ALA A 77 -12.00 -0.13 8.61
N ASP A 78 -12.51 0.18 7.42
CA ASP A 78 -12.98 -0.83 6.47
C ASP A 78 -11.85 -1.76 6.02
N PHE A 79 -10.65 -1.18 5.84
CA PHE A 79 -9.48 -1.95 5.49
C PHE A 79 -9.13 -2.96 6.58
N GLU A 80 -9.05 -2.51 7.84
CA GLU A 80 -8.69 -3.36 8.97
C GLU A 80 -9.76 -4.39 9.32
N GLN A 81 -11.03 -3.99 9.36
CA GLN A 81 -12.12 -4.81 9.86
C GLN A 81 -12.70 -5.75 8.80
N SER A 82 -12.70 -5.36 7.52
CA SER A 82 -13.34 -6.13 6.45
C SER A 82 -12.35 -6.70 5.44
N LEU A 83 -11.47 -5.85 4.89
CA LEU A 83 -10.62 -6.27 3.79
C LEU A 83 -9.44 -7.13 4.25
N MET A 84 -8.75 -6.77 5.33
CA MET A 84 -7.61 -7.53 5.85
C MET A 84 -7.93 -8.98 6.21
N PRO A 85 -9.04 -9.30 6.91
CA PRO A 85 -9.44 -10.70 7.15
C PRO A 85 -9.66 -11.46 5.83
N THR A 86 -10.28 -10.80 4.84
CA THR A 86 -10.52 -11.38 3.52
C THR A 86 -9.20 -11.69 2.79
N LEU A 87 -8.26 -10.73 2.76
CA LEU A 87 -6.95 -10.92 2.14
C LEU A 87 -6.15 -12.04 2.82
N THR A 88 -6.21 -12.09 4.15
CA THR A 88 -5.53 -13.14 4.93
C THR A 88 -6.10 -14.52 4.61
N ARG A 89 -7.43 -14.67 4.61
CA ARG A 89 -8.12 -15.91 4.27
C ARG A 89 -7.80 -16.40 2.85
N LEU A 90 -7.74 -15.47 1.89
CA LEU A 90 -7.47 -15.78 0.49
C LEU A 90 -5.97 -15.90 0.17
N LYS A 91 -5.09 -15.72 1.16
CA LYS A 91 -3.62 -15.67 0.97
C LYS A 91 -3.19 -14.66 -0.09
N VAL A 92 -3.85 -13.50 -0.10
CA VAL A 92 -3.60 -12.41 -1.05
C VAL A 92 -2.75 -11.34 -0.38
N THR A 93 -1.65 -10.96 -1.03
CA THR A 93 -0.72 -9.96 -0.52
C THR A 93 -1.09 -8.55 -1.00
N PRO A 94 -1.37 -7.58 -0.12
CA PRO A 94 -1.58 -6.21 -0.56
C PRO A 94 -0.29 -5.62 -1.15
N ALA A 95 -0.41 -4.97 -2.31
CA ALA A 95 0.71 -4.40 -3.04
C ALA A 95 0.43 -2.94 -3.43
N LEU A 96 1.25 -2.02 -2.94
CA LEU A 96 1.16 -0.62 -3.33
C LEU A 96 1.67 -0.49 -4.76
N TYR A 97 0.83 0.00 -5.66
CA TYR A 97 1.17 0.22 -7.05
C TYR A 97 1.60 1.67 -7.27
N ASN A 98 2.79 1.85 -7.84
CA ASN A 98 3.23 3.16 -8.30
C ASN A 98 2.90 3.35 -9.78
N ALA A 99 2.07 4.34 -10.08
CA ALA A 99 1.70 4.70 -11.44
C ALA A 99 2.86 5.24 -12.29
N TYR A 100 3.96 5.72 -11.70
CA TYR A 100 5.06 6.38 -12.41
C TYR A 100 6.12 5.40 -12.95
N ASN A 101 6.42 4.33 -12.23
CA ASN A 101 7.53 3.43 -12.59
C ASN A 101 7.13 1.95 -12.63
N HIS A 102 5.83 1.65 -12.55
CA HIS A 102 5.28 0.29 -12.51
C HIS A 102 5.88 -0.60 -11.40
N LYS A 103 6.62 -0.03 -10.45
CA LYS A 103 7.09 -0.76 -9.28
C LYS A 103 5.92 -0.96 -8.33
N LYS A 104 5.96 -2.11 -7.66
CA LYS A 104 5.03 -2.49 -6.62
C LYS A 104 5.77 -2.79 -5.34
N LEU A 105 5.23 -2.30 -4.23
CA LEU A 105 5.73 -2.62 -2.90
C LEU A 105 4.73 -3.58 -2.25
N LYS A 106 5.11 -4.86 -2.15
CA LYS A 106 4.35 -5.87 -1.41
C LYS A 106 4.51 -5.62 0.09
N LEU A 107 3.41 -5.59 0.81
CA LEU A 107 3.38 -5.45 2.26
C LEU A 107 2.57 -6.62 2.81
N SER A 108 3.07 -7.28 3.86
CA SER A 108 2.24 -8.28 4.55
C SER A 108 1.07 -7.60 5.25
N THR A 109 0.00 -8.33 5.50
CA THR A 109 -1.14 -7.83 6.29
C THR A 109 -0.69 -7.37 7.69
N GLN A 110 0.31 -8.02 8.29
CA GLN A 110 0.90 -7.58 9.56
C GLN A 110 1.62 -6.22 9.45
N LEU A 111 2.42 -6.01 8.41
CA LEU A 111 3.05 -4.70 8.17
C LEU A 111 2.00 -3.62 7.88
N MET A 112 0.93 -3.96 7.16
CA MET A 112 -0.22 -3.06 6.97
C MET A 112 -0.87 -2.70 8.31
N ARG A 113 -1.01 -3.65 9.25
CA ARG A 113 -1.53 -3.30 10.58
C ARG A 113 -0.60 -2.37 11.35
N HIS A 114 0.69 -2.68 11.32
CA HIS A 114 1.70 -1.93 12.06
C HIS A 114 1.81 -0.48 11.56
N PHE A 115 2.00 -0.26 10.26
CA PHE A 115 2.27 1.07 9.74
C PHE A 115 1.03 1.96 9.61
N PHE A 116 -0.18 1.40 9.51
CA PHE A 116 -1.36 2.18 9.11
C PHE A 116 -2.40 2.30 10.22
N PHE A 117 -2.46 1.33 11.14
CA PHE A 117 -3.54 1.26 12.14
C PHE A 117 -3.05 1.30 13.59
N SER A 118 -1.76 1.07 13.84
CA SER A 118 -1.22 1.02 15.21
C SER A 118 -1.02 2.41 15.86
N GLY A 119 -1.22 3.51 15.14
CA GLY A 119 -0.93 4.88 15.61
C GLY A 119 -2.09 5.62 16.32
N LYS A 120 -3.24 4.99 16.57
CA LYS A 120 -4.40 5.68 17.18
C LYS A 120 -4.43 5.69 18.72
N THR A 121 -3.41 5.14 19.38
CA THR A 121 -3.32 5.10 20.85
C THR A 121 -2.04 5.78 21.37
N ALA A 122 -1.75 6.99 20.90
CA ALA A 122 -0.91 7.91 21.67
C ALA A 122 -1.84 8.91 22.36
N HIS A 123 -2.49 8.47 23.44
CA HIS A 123 -3.00 9.40 24.44
C HIS A 123 -1.77 9.92 25.21
N PHE A 124 -1.41 11.18 24.99
CA PHE A 124 -0.58 11.88 25.96
C PHE A 124 -1.49 12.19 27.15
N ALA A 125 -1.17 11.59 28.29
CA ALA A 125 -1.71 11.97 29.58
C ALA A 125 -1.12 13.31 30.01
#